data_AF-A0A3L7TI96-F1
#
_entry.id   AF-A0A3L7TI96-F1
#
_cell.length_a   1.000
_cell.length_b   1.000
_cell.length_c   1.000
_cell.angle_alpha   90.00
_cell.angle_beta   90.00
_cell.angle_gamma   90.00
#
_symmetry.space_group_name_H-M   'P 1'
#
loop_
_entity.id
_entity.type
_entity.pdbx_description
1 polymer ?
#
loop_
_entity_poly.entity_id
_entity_poly.type
_entity_poly.pdbx_seq_one_letter_code
_entity_poly.pdbx_strand_id
1 'polypeptide(L)'
;MSSERASIDDARAPASVHALVFSALFLIAFAFLGASYCVARALIGGMGPSILMMVQTLMATAATSVFLWWLAPLADLGEILCVHLPALRRARLGHCPHCGYAHESSTICSECGRDTAAPAPWELAARPLKRMAWILIAALLAGAVVGEVWSLHDEANFRVEAAADGTRPLRRSRAFPASFATMTVDAQRNYSSQAWSAYERDPRWQPTDPARRERGWGWKQKADDAGAPTK
;
A
#
# COMPACT_ATOMS: atom_id res chain seq x y z
N MET A 1 50.89 2.89 -3.81
CA MET A 1 49.72 2.76 -2.91
C MET A 1 48.46 2.76 -3.78
N SER A 2 48.07 1.59 -4.29
CA SER A 2 46.82 1.40 -5.02
C SER A 2 45.67 1.38 -4.02
N SER A 3 45.08 2.55 -3.79
CA SER A 3 43.78 2.64 -3.13
C SER A 3 42.79 1.87 -4.00
N GLU A 4 42.36 0.72 -3.52
CA GLU A 4 41.28 -0.09 -4.07
C GLU A 4 39.99 0.73 -3.95
N ARG A 5 39.76 1.62 -4.92
CA ARG A 5 38.60 2.51 -4.91
C ARG A 5 37.42 1.68 -5.41
N ALA A 6 36.42 1.50 -4.55
CA ALA A 6 35.15 0.78 -4.73
C ALA A 6 34.34 1.26 -5.95
N SER A 7 33.94 0.36 -6.86
CA SER A 7 33.25 0.71 -8.12
C SER A 7 31.96 1.50 -7.86
N ILE A 8 31.34 2.15 -8.86
CA ILE A 8 29.99 2.75 -8.63
C ILE A 8 29.00 1.66 -8.18
N ASP A 9 29.23 0.41 -8.56
CA ASP A 9 28.43 -0.75 -8.14
C ASP A 9 28.60 -1.07 -6.65
N ASP A 10 29.70 -0.62 -6.02
CA ASP A 10 29.93 -0.72 -4.58
C ASP A 10 29.44 0.51 -3.80
N ALA A 11 29.13 1.61 -4.48
CA ALA A 11 28.67 2.83 -3.85
C ALA A 11 27.25 2.64 -3.32
N ARG A 12 27.09 2.69 -2.00
CA ARG A 12 25.78 2.58 -1.34
C ARG A 12 25.28 3.95 -0.95
N ALA A 13 23.95 4.13 -0.99
CA ALA A 13 23.36 5.34 -0.43
C ALA A 13 23.63 5.43 1.09
N PRO A 14 23.60 6.64 1.67
CA PRO A 14 23.76 6.80 3.10
C PRO A 14 22.74 5.94 3.87
N ALA A 15 23.16 5.35 4.99
CA ALA A 15 22.30 4.48 5.79
C ALA A 15 21.01 5.18 6.24
N SER A 16 21.06 6.49 6.49
CA SER A 16 19.89 7.30 6.84
C SER A 16 18.84 7.38 5.72
N VAL A 17 19.26 7.47 4.45
CA VAL A 17 18.36 7.50 3.30
C VAL A 17 17.67 6.15 3.13
N HIS A 18 18.42 5.07 3.27
CA HIS A 18 17.87 3.72 3.27
C HIS A 18 16.85 3.51 4.40
N ALA A 19 17.18 3.95 5.62
CA ALA A 19 16.28 3.83 6.76
C ALA A 19 14.98 4.61 6.53
N LEU A 20 15.05 5.81 5.95
CA LEU A 20 13.87 6.63 5.65
C LEU A 20 12.97 5.95 4.60
N VAL A 21 13.54 5.54 3.46
CA VAL A 21 12.78 4.87 2.39
C VAL A 21 12.17 3.58 2.90
N PHE A 22 12.94 2.77 3.64
CA PHE A 22 12.47 1.51 4.21
C PHE A 22 11.33 1.75 5.21
N SER A 23 11.48 2.72 6.11
CA SER A 23 10.45 3.06 7.10
C SER A 23 9.17 3.56 6.43
N ALA A 24 9.29 4.42 5.41
CA ALA A 24 8.14 4.90 4.66
C ALA A 24 7.40 3.76 3.95
N LEU A 25 8.12 2.87 3.26
CA LEU A 25 7.53 1.70 2.60
C LEU A 25 6.88 0.74 3.60
N PHE A 26 7.54 0.50 4.73
CA PHE A 26 6.98 -0.31 5.80
C PHE A 26 5.70 0.28 6.34
N LEU A 27 5.65 1.59 6.65
CA LEU A 27 4.45 2.24 7.15
C LEU A 27 3.29 2.19 6.15
N ILE A 28 3.57 2.41 4.86
CA ILE A 28 2.56 2.31 3.79
C ILE A 28 2.03 0.87 3.69
N ALA A 29 2.93 -0.13 3.64
CA ALA A 29 2.56 -1.53 3.56
C ALA A 29 1.78 -1.98 4.80
N PHE A 30 2.21 -1.57 5.99
CA PHE A 30 1.56 -1.86 7.26
C PHE A 30 0.15 -1.28 7.31
N ALA A 31 -0.02 0.01 6.96
CA ALA A 31 -1.32 0.65 6.95
C ALA A 31 -2.27 -0.02 5.93
N PHE A 32 -1.77 -0.29 4.72
CA PHE A 32 -2.55 -0.97 3.69
C PHE A 32 -2.96 -2.38 4.14
N LEU A 33 -2.02 -3.22 4.56
CA LEU A 33 -2.29 -4.61 4.94
C LEU A 33 -3.14 -4.71 6.20
N GLY A 34 -2.94 -3.83 7.19
CA GLY A 34 -3.81 -3.76 8.36
C GLY A 34 -5.24 -3.39 7.98
N ALA A 35 -5.43 -2.42 7.08
CA ALA A 35 -6.76 -2.07 6.59
C ALA A 35 -7.38 -3.21 5.77
N SER A 36 -6.61 -3.82 4.86
CA SER A 36 -7.04 -4.98 4.07
C SER A 36 -7.41 -6.17 4.95
N TYR A 37 -6.72 -6.38 6.08
CA TYR A 37 -7.06 -7.40 7.06
C TYR A 37 -8.44 -7.15 7.66
N CYS A 38 -8.71 -5.94 8.15
CA CYS A 38 -10.02 -5.57 8.70
C CYS A 38 -11.14 -5.74 7.65
N VAL A 39 -10.89 -5.35 6.40
CA VAL A 39 -11.83 -5.54 5.28
C VAL A 39 -12.09 -7.02 5.03
N ALA A 40 -11.04 -7.84 4.92
CA ALA A 40 -11.16 -9.29 4.72
C ALA A 40 -11.89 -9.97 5.88
N ARG A 41 -11.60 -9.55 7.13
CA ARG A 41 -12.24 -10.07 8.35
C ARG A 41 -13.74 -9.80 8.34
N ALA A 42 -14.13 -8.64 7.83
CA ALA A 42 -15.53 -8.25 7.70
C ALA A 42 -16.25 -8.97 6.55
N LEU A 43 -15.56 -9.24 5.43
CA LEU A 43 -16.09 -9.96 4.27
C LEU A 43 -16.35 -11.44 4.54
N ILE A 44 -15.45 -12.11 5.25
CA ILE A 44 -15.62 -13.51 5.67
C ILE A 44 -16.83 -13.65 6.62
N GLY A 45 -17.22 -12.55 7.28
CA GLY A 45 -18.35 -12.51 8.21
C GLY A 45 -17.99 -13.04 9.59
N GLY A 46 -18.99 -13.22 10.45
CA GLY A 46 -18.83 -13.81 11.79
C GLY A 46 -18.22 -12.88 12.86
N MET A 47 -18.35 -13.28 14.13
CA MET A 47 -17.85 -12.57 15.31
C MET A 47 -17.03 -13.50 16.20
N GLY A 48 -16.01 -12.94 16.86
CA GLY A 48 -15.12 -13.62 17.79
C GLY A 48 -13.85 -14.21 17.12
N PRO A 49 -12.91 -14.67 17.95
CA PRO A 49 -11.67 -15.28 17.49
C PRO A 49 -11.91 -16.73 17.07
N SER A 50 -11.70 -17.03 15.80
CA SER A 50 -11.70 -18.40 15.25
C SER A 50 -10.45 -18.60 14.43
N ILE A 51 -9.70 -19.67 14.72
CA ILE A 51 -8.43 -19.99 14.02
C ILE A 51 -8.67 -20.07 12.50
N LEU A 52 -9.76 -20.72 12.08
CA LEU A 52 -10.10 -20.85 10.67
C LEU A 52 -10.32 -19.47 10.02
N MET A 53 -11.03 -18.58 10.70
CA MET A 53 -11.29 -17.23 10.20
C MET A 53 -10.02 -16.39 10.15
N MET A 54 -9.16 -16.50 11.18
CA MET A 54 -7.85 -15.82 11.20
C MET A 54 -6.97 -16.26 10.03
N VAL A 55 -6.91 -17.57 9.76
CA VAL A 55 -6.13 -18.13 8.63
C VAL A 55 -6.71 -17.66 7.29
N GLN A 56 -8.02 -17.74 7.08
CA GLN A 56 -8.65 -17.27 5.85
C GLN A 56 -8.44 -15.76 5.63
N THR A 57 -8.60 -14.97 6.69
CA THR A 57 -8.37 -13.52 6.65
C THR A 57 -6.92 -13.21 6.32
N LEU A 58 -5.96 -13.92 6.93
CA LEU A 58 -4.54 -13.76 6.66
C LEU A 58 -4.19 -14.11 5.21
N MET A 59 -4.73 -15.21 4.68
CA MET A 59 -4.53 -15.63 3.29
C MET A 59 -5.13 -14.63 2.29
N ALA A 60 -6.34 -14.13 2.55
CA ALA A 60 -6.96 -13.09 1.75
C ALA A 60 -6.12 -11.78 1.78
N THR A 61 -5.63 -11.41 2.96
CA THR A 61 -4.76 -10.23 3.12
C THR A 61 -3.43 -10.41 2.37
N ALA A 62 -2.81 -11.59 2.46
CA ALA A 62 -1.61 -11.92 1.71
C ALA A 62 -1.84 -11.84 0.19
N ALA A 63 -3.00 -12.28 -0.30
CA ALA A 63 -3.34 -12.12 -1.72
C ALA A 63 -3.42 -10.64 -2.13
N THR A 64 -3.94 -9.75 -1.27
CA THR A 64 -3.97 -8.30 -1.56
C THR A 64 -2.58 -7.66 -1.59
N SER A 65 -1.55 -8.29 -0.99
CA SER A 65 -0.19 -7.75 -1.02
C SER A 65 0.42 -7.74 -2.43
N VAL A 66 -0.16 -8.45 -3.40
CA VAL A 66 0.23 -8.41 -4.82
C VAL A 66 0.25 -6.97 -5.35
N PHE A 67 -0.68 -6.12 -4.91
CA PHE A 67 -0.69 -4.70 -5.32
C PHE A 67 0.52 -3.92 -4.80
N LEU A 68 1.05 -4.29 -3.63
CA LEU A 68 2.21 -3.62 -3.06
C LEU A 68 3.51 -4.00 -3.80
N TRP A 69 3.56 -5.14 -4.49
CA TRP A 69 4.73 -5.51 -5.29
C TRP A 69 5.04 -4.51 -6.41
N TRP A 70 4.07 -3.72 -6.86
CA TRP A 70 4.29 -2.60 -7.78
C TRP A 70 5.19 -1.51 -7.20
N LEU A 71 5.35 -1.46 -5.86
CA LEU A 71 6.26 -0.56 -5.17
C LEU A 71 7.68 -1.13 -5.04
N ALA A 72 7.96 -2.33 -5.55
CA ALA A 72 9.29 -2.94 -5.45
C ALA A 72 10.43 -2.06 -6.00
N PRO A 73 10.27 -1.30 -7.11
CA PRO A 73 11.30 -0.36 -7.56
C PRO A 73 11.61 0.74 -6.53
N LEU A 74 10.63 1.13 -5.71
CA LEU A 74 10.83 2.15 -4.67
C LEU A 74 11.69 1.65 -3.51
N ALA A 75 11.83 0.33 -3.33
CA ALA A 75 12.71 -0.25 -2.31
C ALA A 75 14.19 0.10 -2.55
N ASP A 76 14.54 0.49 -3.77
CA ASP A 76 15.89 0.92 -4.15
C ASP A 76 15.98 2.41 -4.49
N LEU A 77 14.92 3.17 -4.21
CA LEU A 77 14.84 4.61 -4.53
C LEU A 77 16.02 5.39 -3.92
N GLY A 78 16.47 5.01 -2.73
CA GLY A 78 17.65 5.61 -2.11
C GLY A 78 18.92 5.43 -2.93
N GLU A 79 19.18 4.23 -3.47
CA GLU A 79 20.35 3.95 -4.33
C GLU A 79 20.21 4.71 -5.66
N ILE A 80 19.01 4.71 -6.26
CA ILE A 80 18.73 5.42 -7.51
C ILE A 80 18.98 6.93 -7.36
N LEU A 81 18.45 7.55 -6.30
CA LEU A 81 18.53 9.01 -6.07
C LEU A 81 19.92 9.46 -5.64
N CYS A 82 20.63 8.70 -4.81
CA CYS A 82 21.91 9.12 -4.25
C CYS A 82 23.12 8.69 -5.07
N VAL A 83 23.01 7.62 -5.86
CA VAL A 83 24.15 7.02 -6.57
C VAL A 83 23.98 7.17 -8.08
N HIS A 84 22.92 6.60 -8.66
CA HIS A 84 22.75 6.54 -10.12
C HIS A 84 22.43 7.91 -10.74
N LEU A 85 21.50 8.67 -10.16
CA LEU A 85 21.08 9.98 -10.69
C LEU A 85 22.21 11.01 -10.72
N PRO A 86 23.00 11.21 -9.64
CA PRO A 86 24.14 12.11 -9.66
C PRO A 86 25.21 11.68 -10.67
N ALA A 87 25.49 10.37 -10.78
CA ALA A 87 26.45 9.84 -11.74
C ALA A 87 26.01 10.10 -13.19
N LEU A 88 24.73 9.86 -13.51
CA LEU A 88 24.15 10.16 -14.82
C LEU A 88 24.18 11.66 -15.13
N ARG A 89 23.90 12.53 -14.15
CA ARG A 89 23.98 13.98 -14.33
C ARG A 89 25.40 14.42 -14.64
N ARG A 90 26.41 13.90 -13.93
CA ARG A 90 27.83 14.20 -14.21
C ARG A 90 28.23 13.75 -15.61
N ALA A 91 27.86 12.53 -16.00
CA ALA A 91 28.14 12.01 -17.35
C ALA A 91 27.54 12.90 -18.46
N ARG A 92 26.30 13.38 -18.27
CA ARG A 92 25.64 14.31 -19.22
C ARG A 92 26.33 15.68 -19.32
N LEU A 93 27.05 16.09 -18.29
CA LEU A 93 27.80 17.34 -18.25
C LEU A 93 29.24 17.19 -18.78
N GLY A 94 29.63 16.00 -19.27
CA GLY A 94 31.02 15.75 -19.68
C GLY A 94 31.99 15.60 -18.50
N HIS A 95 31.48 15.32 -17.30
CA HIS A 95 32.28 15.03 -16.12
C HIS A 95 32.33 13.52 -15.85
N CYS A 96 33.41 13.06 -15.24
CA CYS A 96 33.53 11.68 -14.79
C CYS A 96 32.38 11.33 -13.84
N PRO A 97 31.61 10.25 -14.07
CA PRO A 97 30.46 9.87 -13.24
C PRO A 97 30.86 9.54 -11.79
N HIS A 98 32.09 9.08 -11.58
CA HIS A 98 32.62 8.66 -10.28
C HIS A 98 33.07 9.84 -9.41
N CYS A 99 34.06 10.63 -9.87
CA CYS A 99 34.67 11.70 -9.08
C CYS A 99 34.18 13.11 -9.43
N GLY A 100 33.49 13.29 -10.56
CA GLY A 100 33.02 14.60 -11.02
C GLY A 100 34.07 15.47 -11.72
N TYR A 101 35.29 14.96 -11.96
CA TYR A 101 36.32 15.70 -12.69
C TYR A 101 35.94 15.87 -14.17
N ALA A 102 36.24 17.03 -14.77
CA ALA A 102 36.01 17.25 -16.20
C ALA A 102 36.95 16.36 -17.02
N HIS A 103 36.43 15.65 -18.02
CA HIS A 103 37.25 14.81 -18.88
C HIS A 103 37.09 15.24 -20.35
N GLU A 104 38.21 15.42 -21.03
CA GLU A 104 38.26 15.86 -22.42
C GLU A 104 38.31 14.65 -23.34
N SER A 105 37.19 13.92 -23.47
CA SER A 105 37.01 12.76 -24.37
C SER A 105 37.89 11.53 -24.08
N SER A 106 38.66 11.51 -22.99
CA SER A 106 39.42 10.33 -22.58
C SER A 106 38.49 9.23 -22.07
N THR A 107 38.72 7.98 -22.48
CA THR A 107 37.97 6.80 -21.98
C THR A 107 38.28 6.49 -20.52
N ILE A 108 39.40 6.99 -19.98
CA ILE A 108 39.80 6.81 -18.58
C ILE A 108 40.00 8.18 -17.94
N CYS A 109 39.48 8.36 -16.74
CA CYS A 109 39.62 9.58 -15.95
C CYS A 109 41.03 9.70 -15.37
N SER A 110 41.69 10.85 -15.59
CA SER A 110 43.04 11.14 -15.08
C SER A 110 43.14 11.21 -13.56
N GLU A 111 42.06 11.57 -12.86
CA GLU A 111 42.04 11.72 -11.40
C GLU A 111 41.73 10.41 -10.66
N CYS A 112 40.68 9.72 -11.11
CA CYS A 112 40.20 8.53 -10.41
C CYS A 112 40.62 7.22 -11.07
N GLY A 113 41.17 7.26 -12.30
CA GLY A 113 41.64 6.10 -13.05
C GLY A 113 40.52 5.20 -13.58
N ARG A 114 39.26 5.66 -13.55
CA ARG A 114 38.09 4.86 -13.96
C ARG A 114 37.57 5.23 -15.34
N ASP A 115 36.81 4.31 -15.90
CA ASP A 115 36.06 4.55 -17.12
C ASP A 115 35.16 5.78 -16.98
N THR A 116 35.15 6.61 -18.00
CA THR A 116 34.33 7.82 -18.11
C THR A 116 33.00 7.53 -18.83
N ALA A 117 32.82 6.32 -19.37
CA ALA A 117 31.58 5.86 -19.96
C ALA A 117 30.39 6.07 -19.00
N ALA A 118 29.23 6.36 -19.59
CA ALA A 118 28.02 6.49 -18.81
C ALA A 118 27.73 5.17 -18.05
N PRO A 119 27.32 5.24 -16.77
CA PRO A 119 26.99 4.05 -16.02
C PRO A 119 25.83 3.31 -16.69
N ALA A 120 25.84 1.97 -16.57
CA ALA A 120 24.76 1.14 -17.05
C ALA A 120 23.41 1.61 -16.47
N PRO A 121 22.30 1.49 -17.23
CA PRO A 121 20.99 1.80 -16.71
C PRO A 121 20.70 0.96 -15.47
N TRP A 122 19.97 1.52 -14.50
CA TRP A 122 19.55 0.76 -13.32
C TRP A 122 18.62 -0.37 -13.76
N GLU A 123 18.92 -1.59 -13.32
CA GLU A 123 18.13 -2.79 -13.58
C GLU A 123 17.55 -3.32 -12.27
N LEU A 124 16.32 -3.84 -12.33
CA LEU A 124 15.66 -4.44 -11.18
C LEU A 124 16.31 -5.79 -10.84
N ALA A 125 17.34 -5.75 -9.99
CA ALA A 125 18.05 -6.94 -9.52
C ALA A 125 17.25 -7.71 -8.44
N ALA A 126 17.72 -8.91 -8.09
CA ALA A 126 17.12 -9.74 -7.04
C ALA A 126 17.18 -9.10 -5.63
N ARG A 127 18.11 -8.18 -5.40
CA ARG A 127 18.35 -7.53 -4.09
C ARG A 127 17.17 -6.63 -3.66
N PRO A 128 16.68 -5.69 -4.49
CA PRO A 128 15.44 -4.95 -4.22
C PRO A 128 14.24 -5.85 -3.92
N LEU A 129 14.07 -6.95 -4.68
CA LEU A 129 12.98 -7.91 -4.48
C LEU A 129 13.06 -8.58 -3.10
N LYS A 130 14.25 -9.01 -2.69
CA LYS A 130 14.45 -9.60 -1.35
C LYS A 130 14.15 -8.60 -0.23
N ARG A 131 14.58 -7.34 -0.36
CA ARG A 131 14.26 -6.28 0.61
C ARG A 131 12.75 -6.05 0.70
N MET A 132 12.09 -5.94 -0.44
CA MET A 132 10.64 -5.78 -0.51
C MET A 132 9.89 -6.94 0.12
N ALA A 133 10.31 -8.18 -0.14
CA ALA A 133 9.72 -9.37 0.47
C ALA A 133 9.78 -9.31 2.01
N TRP A 134 10.93 -8.91 2.58
CA TRP A 134 11.06 -8.76 4.04
C TRP A 134 10.16 -7.67 4.61
N ILE A 135 10.05 -6.52 3.93
CA ILE A 135 9.13 -5.44 4.32
C ILE A 135 7.69 -5.97 4.34
N LEU A 136 7.27 -6.63 3.28
CA LEU A 136 5.91 -7.13 3.14
C LEU A 136 5.58 -8.22 4.16
N ILE A 137 6.50 -9.14 4.45
CA ILE A 137 6.30 -10.16 5.48
C ILE A 137 6.15 -9.51 6.86
N ALA A 138 7.07 -8.59 7.21
CA ALA A 138 7.01 -7.91 8.51
C ALA A 138 5.73 -7.06 8.64
N ALA A 139 5.37 -6.33 7.59
CA ALA A 139 4.17 -5.51 7.55
C ALA A 139 2.88 -6.34 7.57
N LEU A 140 2.86 -7.50 6.89
CA LEU A 140 1.72 -8.42 6.91
C LEU A 140 1.47 -8.97 8.31
N LEU A 141 2.52 -9.44 8.98
CA LEU A 141 2.39 -9.98 10.34
C LEU A 141 1.94 -8.90 11.32
N ALA A 142 2.62 -7.76 11.32
CA ALA A 142 2.27 -6.65 12.21
C ALA A 142 0.86 -6.10 11.91
N GLY A 143 0.53 -5.91 10.63
CA GLY A 143 -0.76 -5.43 10.17
C GLY A 143 -1.90 -6.40 10.50
N ALA A 144 -1.68 -7.70 10.36
CA ALA A 144 -2.68 -8.71 10.73
C ALA A 144 -2.95 -8.73 12.24
N VAL A 145 -1.90 -8.64 13.07
CA VAL A 145 -2.07 -8.54 14.53
C VAL A 145 -2.87 -7.30 14.91
N VAL A 146 -2.50 -6.14 14.37
CA VAL A 146 -3.20 -4.88 14.66
C VAL A 146 -4.64 -4.91 14.14
N GLY A 147 -4.86 -5.43 12.94
CA GLY A 147 -6.19 -5.56 12.34
C GLY A 147 -7.10 -6.50 13.12
N GLU A 148 -6.58 -7.62 13.64
CA GLU A 148 -7.34 -8.54 14.49
C GLU A 148 -7.67 -7.89 15.84
N VAL A 149 -6.70 -7.25 16.50
CA VAL A 149 -6.93 -6.52 17.76
C VAL A 149 -7.98 -5.43 17.57
N TRP A 150 -7.88 -4.66 16.48
CA TRP A 150 -8.85 -3.63 16.14
C TRP A 150 -10.26 -4.20 15.94
N SER A 151 -10.37 -5.30 15.20
CA SER A 151 -11.66 -5.97 14.93
C SER A 151 -12.28 -6.53 16.20
N LEU A 152 -11.48 -7.15 17.07
CA LEU A 152 -11.94 -7.68 18.35
C LEU A 152 -12.33 -6.56 19.32
N HIS A 153 -11.62 -5.45 19.33
CA HIS A 153 -11.97 -4.28 20.12
C HIS A 153 -13.32 -3.70 19.68
N ASP A 154 -13.55 -3.58 18.36
CA ASP A 154 -14.81 -3.10 17.80
C ASP A 154 -15.99 -4.03 18.16
N GLU A 155 -15.77 -5.34 18.11
CA GLU A 155 -16.77 -6.34 18.52
C GLU A 155 -17.04 -6.32 20.02
N ALA A 156 -16.02 -6.10 20.85
CA ALA A 156 -16.17 -5.98 22.30
C ALA A 156 -17.01 -4.74 22.66
N ASN A 157 -16.75 -3.59 22.03
CA ASN A 157 -17.53 -2.38 22.23
C ASN A 157 -18.99 -2.59 21.81
N PHE A 158 -19.24 -3.27 20.68
CA PHE A 158 -20.59 -3.60 20.25
C PHE A 158 -21.35 -4.50 21.27
N ARG A 159 -20.67 -5.46 21.90
CA ARG A 159 -21.26 -6.31 22.94
C ARG A 159 -21.62 -5.51 24.20
N VAL A 160 -20.79 -4.55 24.58
CA VAL A 160 -21.08 -3.64 25.71
C VAL A 160 -22.29 -2.77 25.40
N GLU A 161 -22.37 -2.18 24.20
CA GLU A 161 -23.52 -1.40 23.75
C GLU A 161 -24.82 -2.24 23.73
N ALA A 162 -24.76 -3.45 23.17
CA ALA A 162 -25.88 -4.37 23.12
C ALA A 162 -26.38 -4.79 24.53
N ALA A 163 -25.44 -4.99 25.47
CA ALA A 163 -25.79 -5.33 26.85
C ALA A 163 -26.47 -4.17 27.58
N ALA A 164 -26.09 -2.92 27.28
CA ALA A 164 -26.69 -1.72 27.86
C ALA A 164 -28.12 -1.47 27.38
N ASP A 165 -28.42 -1.73 26.10
CA ASP A 165 -29.77 -1.54 25.53
C ASP A 165 -30.78 -2.62 25.98
N GLY A 166 -30.28 -3.80 26.36
CA GLY A 166 -30.93 -4.83 27.20
C GLY A 166 -32.16 -5.55 26.63
N THR A 167 -32.91 -4.95 25.71
CA THR A 167 -34.27 -5.37 25.32
C THR A 167 -34.54 -5.35 23.82
N ARG A 168 -33.69 -4.69 23.02
CA ARG A 168 -33.93 -4.49 21.58
C ARG A 168 -32.82 -5.10 20.72
N PRO A 169 -33.16 -5.66 19.55
CA PRO A 169 -32.15 -6.01 18.56
C PRO A 169 -31.39 -4.75 18.16
N LEU A 170 -30.07 -4.77 18.34
CA LEU A 170 -29.17 -3.66 18.02
C LEU A 170 -28.45 -3.95 16.71
N ARG A 171 -28.28 -2.89 15.92
CA ARG A 171 -27.58 -2.93 14.64
C ARG A 171 -26.60 -1.77 14.55
N ARG A 172 -25.35 -2.06 14.21
CA ARG A 172 -24.28 -1.06 14.12
C ARG A 172 -23.32 -1.39 12.98
N SER A 173 -22.92 -0.39 12.20
CA SER A 173 -21.82 -0.55 11.26
C SER A 173 -20.50 -0.82 11.99
N ARG A 174 -19.61 -1.63 11.41
CA ARG A 174 -18.27 -1.81 11.97
C ARG A 174 -17.49 -0.50 11.92
N ALA A 175 -16.48 -0.37 12.77
CA ALA A 175 -15.55 0.75 12.70
C ALA A 175 -14.76 0.75 11.38
N PHE A 176 -14.27 1.93 10.98
CA PHE A 176 -13.33 2.06 9.86
C PHE A 176 -12.13 1.12 10.07
N PRO A 177 -11.61 0.45 9.03
CA PRO A 177 -11.95 0.57 7.60
C PRO A 177 -13.05 -0.40 7.13
N ALA A 178 -13.73 -1.08 8.05
CA ALA A 178 -14.74 -2.09 7.74
C ALA A 178 -16.19 -1.56 7.78
N SER A 179 -16.41 -0.25 7.68
CA SER A 179 -17.72 0.38 7.90
C SER A 179 -18.84 -0.02 6.93
N PHE A 180 -18.50 -0.70 5.84
CA PHE A 180 -19.44 -1.33 4.91
C PHE A 180 -20.10 -2.60 5.47
N ALA A 181 -19.55 -3.18 6.53
CA ALA A 181 -20.12 -4.36 7.18
C ALA A 181 -20.94 -3.95 8.39
N THR A 182 -22.00 -4.72 8.66
CA THR A 182 -22.89 -4.48 9.79
C THR A 182 -22.78 -5.61 10.81
N MET A 183 -22.69 -5.24 12.09
CA MET A 183 -22.90 -6.11 13.23
C MET A 183 -24.35 -6.02 13.71
N THR A 184 -24.93 -7.17 14.02
CA THR A 184 -26.29 -7.31 14.52
C THR A 184 -26.33 -8.24 15.71
N VAL A 185 -27.19 -7.93 16.66
CA VAL A 185 -27.60 -8.82 17.74
C VAL A 185 -29.10 -9.01 17.67
N ASP A 186 -29.56 -10.25 17.66
CA ASP A 186 -30.99 -10.56 17.67
C ASP A 186 -31.57 -10.53 19.10
N ALA A 187 -32.88 -10.74 19.21
CA ALA A 187 -33.57 -10.77 20.51
C ALA A 187 -33.09 -11.93 21.42
N GLN A 188 -32.55 -12.98 20.80
CA GLN A 188 -31.97 -14.15 21.46
C GLN A 188 -30.49 -13.96 21.85
N ARG A 189 -29.93 -12.76 21.63
CA ARG A 189 -28.52 -12.40 21.87
C ARG A 189 -27.52 -13.20 21.02
N ASN A 190 -27.92 -13.64 19.84
CA ASN A 190 -27.00 -14.17 18.84
C ASN A 190 -26.33 -13.02 18.11
N TYR A 191 -25.01 -13.02 18.16
CA TYR A 191 -24.16 -12.02 17.54
C TYR A 191 -23.79 -12.48 16.13
N SER A 192 -24.14 -11.69 15.12
CA SER A 192 -23.72 -11.93 13.74
C SER A 192 -23.12 -10.68 13.08
N SER A 193 -22.23 -10.90 12.12
CA SER A 193 -21.63 -9.86 11.30
C SER A 193 -21.74 -10.27 9.84
N GLN A 194 -22.23 -9.36 8.99
CA GLN A 194 -22.39 -9.58 7.56
C GLN A 194 -21.86 -8.39 6.78
N ALA A 195 -21.09 -8.65 5.73
CA ALA A 195 -20.71 -7.65 4.76
C ALA A 195 -21.90 -7.31 3.86
N TRP A 196 -22.21 -6.01 3.69
CA TRP A 196 -23.31 -5.51 2.86
C TRP A 196 -24.63 -6.24 3.15
N SER A 197 -25.35 -5.79 4.17
CA SER A 197 -26.66 -6.37 4.46
C SER A 197 -27.55 -6.35 3.22
N ALA A 198 -28.41 -7.35 3.04
CA ALA A 198 -29.34 -7.44 1.91
C ALA A 198 -30.21 -6.19 1.69
N TYR A 199 -30.32 -5.32 2.70
CA TYR A 199 -31.05 -4.05 2.65
C TYR A 199 -30.28 -2.89 1.99
N GLU A 200 -28.96 -3.00 1.82
CA GLU A 200 -28.12 -1.99 1.12
C GLU A 200 -27.87 -2.35 -0.35
N ARG A 201 -28.11 -3.60 -0.75
CA ARG A 201 -28.28 -3.92 -2.18
C ARG A 201 -29.69 -3.49 -2.54
N ASP A 202 -29.82 -2.49 -3.39
CA ASP A 202 -31.10 -2.20 -4.03
C ASP A 202 -31.62 -3.51 -4.65
N PRO A 203 -32.75 -4.08 -4.18
CA PRO A 203 -33.25 -5.37 -4.67
C PRO A 203 -33.61 -5.33 -6.16
N ARG A 204 -33.77 -4.12 -6.72
CA ARG A 204 -34.05 -3.88 -8.13
C ARG A 204 -32.78 -3.74 -8.96
N TRP A 205 -31.62 -3.73 -8.33
CA TRP A 205 -30.34 -3.61 -9.01
C TRP A 205 -30.12 -4.79 -9.93
N GLN A 206 -30.08 -4.50 -11.23
CA GLN A 206 -29.67 -5.45 -12.26
C GLN A 206 -28.34 -4.96 -12.87
N PRO A 207 -27.42 -5.84 -13.27
CA PRO A 207 -26.19 -5.44 -13.97
C PRO A 207 -26.44 -4.59 -15.24
N THR A 208 -27.64 -4.72 -15.81
CA THR A 208 -28.16 -4.01 -16.98
C THR A 208 -28.92 -2.71 -16.65
N ASP A 209 -28.97 -2.30 -15.38
CA ASP A 209 -29.75 -1.14 -14.93
C ASP A 209 -29.25 0.15 -15.61
N PRO A 210 -30.10 0.80 -16.44
CA PRO A 210 -29.75 2.02 -17.17
C PRO A 210 -29.43 3.21 -16.25
N ALA A 211 -29.77 3.14 -14.96
CA ALA A 211 -29.48 4.17 -13.98
C ALA A 211 -27.98 4.45 -13.77
N ARG A 212 -27.06 3.61 -14.28
CA ARG A 212 -25.62 3.94 -14.33
C ARG A 212 -25.26 4.83 -15.53
N ARG A 213 -25.96 4.67 -16.66
CA ARG A 213 -25.81 5.53 -17.85
C ARG A 213 -26.24 6.95 -17.53
N GLU A 214 -27.36 7.11 -16.83
CA GLU A 214 -27.93 8.43 -16.52
C GLU A 214 -27.21 9.14 -15.35
N ARG A 215 -26.76 8.41 -14.32
CA ARG A 215 -25.96 9.01 -13.22
C ARG A 215 -24.56 9.45 -13.65
N GLY A 216 -23.99 8.82 -14.68
CA GLY A 216 -22.76 9.28 -15.34
C GLY A 216 -22.97 10.52 -16.22
N TRP A 217 -24.19 10.74 -16.73
CA TRP A 217 -24.55 11.88 -17.57
C TRP A 217 -24.95 13.13 -16.78
N GLY A 218 -25.43 12.98 -15.54
CA GLY A 218 -25.78 14.11 -14.68
C GLY A 218 -24.61 15.07 -14.36
N TRP A 219 -23.37 14.58 -14.40
CA TRP A 219 -22.17 15.42 -14.30
C TRP A 219 -21.86 16.20 -15.59
N LYS A 220 -22.26 15.65 -16.75
CA LYS A 220 -22.06 16.27 -18.06
C LYS A 220 -23.09 17.37 -18.30
N GLN A 221 -24.35 17.13 -17.97
CA GLN A 221 -25.41 18.15 -18.02
C GLN A 221 -25.13 19.33 -17.09
N LYS A 222 -24.66 19.09 -15.85
CA LYS A 222 -24.27 20.19 -14.94
C LYS A 222 -23.09 21.03 -15.45
N ALA A 223 -22.20 20.46 -16.25
CA ALA A 223 -21.08 21.19 -16.86
C ALA A 223 -21.54 22.02 -18.07
N ASP A 224 -22.47 21.49 -18.86
CA ASP A 224 -23.05 22.17 -20.03
C ASP A 224 -23.98 23.33 -19.59
N ASP A 225 -24.76 23.12 -18.52
CA ASP A 225 -25.68 24.13 -17.96
C ASP A 225 -24.95 25.25 -17.18
N ALA A 226 -23.75 24.98 -16.67
CA ALA A 226 -22.92 25.98 -15.99
C ALA A 226 -22.17 26.93 -16.95
N GLY A 227 -22.23 26.67 -18.27
CA GLY A 227 -21.52 27.41 -19.31
C GLY A 227 -22.41 28.27 -20.23
N ALA A 228 -23.73 28.29 -20.06
CA ALA A 228 -24.62 29.03 -20.95
C ALA A 228 -24.95 30.44 -20.40
N PRO A 229 -24.43 31.53 -21.01
CA PRO A 229 -24.85 32.88 -20.66
C PRO A 229 -26.29 33.12 -21.14
N THR A 230 -27.19 33.40 -20.20
CA THR A 230 -28.56 33.84 -20.49
C THR A 230 -28.51 35.21 -21.18
N LYS A 231 -28.99 35.27 -22.42
CA LYS A 231 -29.39 36.50 -23.11
C LYS A 231 -30.89 36.71 -22.96
#